data_AF-A0A9D3Y573-F1
#
_entry.id   AF-A0A9D3Y573-F1
#
_cell.length_a   1.000
_cell.length_b   1.000
_cell.length_c   1.000
_cell.angle_alpha   90.00
_cell.angle_beta   90.00
_cell.angle_gamma   90.00
#
_symmetry.space_group_name_H-M   'P 1'
#
loop_
_entity.id
_entity.type
_entity.pdbx_description
1 polymer ?
#
loop_
_entity_poly.entity_id
_entity_poly.type
_entity_poly.pdbx_seq_one_letter_code
_entity_poly.pdbx_strand_id
1 'polypeptide(L)'
;MKHVIAMNTTDDDNVLIINSVNRGDNKITVSPEIDGHIFRMEVDTGSAVTLMSEIDIRKRFGNVPLDPAKSVLKTYSGEIIKQVGTKVVTVKYN
;
A
#
# COMPACT_ATOMS: atom_id res chain seq x y z
N MET A 1 -10.35 5.88 10.84
CA MET A 1 -10.47 4.40 10.94
C MET A 1 -9.07 3.79 10.97
N LYS A 2 -8.90 2.57 11.51
CA LYS A 2 -7.61 1.86 11.48
C LYS A 2 -7.46 1.12 10.15
N HIS A 3 -6.40 1.38 9.39
CA HIS A 3 -6.12 0.73 8.11
C HIS A 3 -4.76 0.04 8.12
N VAL A 4 -4.64 -1.08 7.40
CA VAL A 4 -3.38 -1.81 7.25
C VAL A 4 -2.76 -1.45 5.90
N ILE A 5 -1.51 -0.99 5.92
CA ILE A 5 -0.74 -0.69 4.71
C ILE A 5 0.28 -1.81 4.49
N ALA A 6 0.33 -2.37 3.29
CA ALA A 6 1.35 -3.31 2.85
C ALA A 6 2.55 -2.58 2.20
N MET A 7 3.77 -3.09 2.42
CA MET A 7 5.06 -2.61 1.85
C MET A 7 5.83 -3.82 1.30
N ASN A 8 6.78 -3.81 0.32
CA ASN A 8 7.20 -4.96 -0.57
C ASN A 8 8.66 -5.60 -0.53
N THR A 9 8.90 -6.96 -0.51
CA THR A 9 9.83 -7.91 -1.29
C THR A 9 9.46 -9.41 -1.01
N THR A 10 9.91 -10.50 -1.72
CA THR A 10 9.42 -11.94 -2.10
C THR A 10 9.17 -13.18 -1.14
N ASP A 11 8.09 -13.96 -1.44
CA ASP A 11 7.56 -15.31 -1.00
C ASP A 11 6.61 -15.52 0.21
N ASP A 12 5.45 -16.22 -0.02
CA ASP A 12 4.52 -17.05 0.82
C ASP A 12 3.00 -17.05 0.39
N ASP A 13 2.19 -17.99 0.91
CA ASP A 13 0.88 -18.49 0.42
C ASP A 13 -0.40 -17.64 0.64
N ASN A 14 -0.31 -16.36 1.00
CA ASN A 14 -1.49 -15.49 1.22
C ASN A 14 -1.60 -14.36 0.18
N VAL A 15 -2.08 -14.68 -1.04
CA VAL A 15 -1.90 -13.82 -2.21
C VAL A 15 -3.01 -12.78 -2.44
N LEU A 16 -2.67 -11.50 -2.48
CA LEU A 16 -3.53 -10.36 -2.86
C LEU A 16 -3.17 -9.86 -4.26
N ILE A 17 -4.14 -9.74 -5.16
CA ILE A 17 -3.87 -9.38 -6.56
C ILE A 17 -3.76 -7.85 -6.72
N ILE A 18 -2.66 -7.37 -7.32
CA ILE A 18 -2.44 -5.96 -7.67
C ILE A 18 -2.78 -5.74 -9.14
N ASN A 19 -3.67 -4.78 -9.40
CA ASN A 19 -3.98 -4.30 -10.73
C ASN A 19 -3.24 -2.97 -10.99
N SER A 20 -2.24 -2.97 -11.87
CA SER A 20 -1.59 -1.74 -12.32
C SER A 20 -2.16 -1.36 -13.68
N VAL A 21 -2.99 -0.32 -13.72
CA VAL A 21 -3.58 0.17 -14.96
C VAL A 21 -2.80 1.40 -15.44
N ASN A 22 -1.99 1.22 -16.49
CA ASN A 22 -1.33 2.35 -17.16
C ASN A 22 -2.32 2.98 -18.16
N ARG A 23 -3.39 3.60 -17.64
CA ARG A 23 -4.36 4.37 -18.43
C ARG A 23 -3.99 5.85 -18.30
N GLY A 24 -3.72 6.49 -19.43
CA GLY A 24 -3.38 7.92 -19.50
C GLY A 24 -4.37 8.80 -18.72
N ASP A 25 -3.79 9.77 -18.01
CA ASP A 25 -4.31 10.98 -17.33
C ASP A 25 -5.62 10.95 -16.51
N ASN A 26 -6.44 9.90 -16.52
CA ASN A 26 -7.71 9.82 -15.78
C ASN A 26 -7.57 9.08 -14.44
N LYS A 27 -6.55 9.42 -13.65
CA LYS A 27 -6.37 8.87 -12.30
C LYS A 27 -7.22 9.63 -11.30
N ILE A 28 -8.13 8.94 -10.62
CA ILE A 28 -8.82 9.52 -9.46
C ILE A 28 -7.82 9.50 -8.30
N THR A 29 -7.41 10.69 -7.85
CA THR A 29 -6.49 10.81 -6.71
C THR A 29 -7.14 11.48 -5.51
N VAL A 30 -6.84 10.98 -4.32
CA VAL A 30 -7.23 11.56 -3.04
C VAL A 30 -6.00 11.97 -2.24
N SER A 31 -6.20 12.81 -1.22
CA SER A 31 -5.12 13.25 -0.32
C SER A 31 -5.49 13.06 1.16
N PRO A 32 -5.64 11.80 1.61
CA PRO A 32 -5.92 11.50 3.01
C PRO A 32 -4.77 11.92 3.94
N GLU A 33 -5.11 12.25 5.18
CA GLU A 33 -4.15 12.34 6.27
C GLU A 33 -3.98 10.95 6.90
N ILE A 34 -2.75 10.44 6.85
CA ILE A 34 -2.35 9.14 7.40
C ILE A 34 -1.34 9.40 8.51
N ASP A 35 -1.70 9.08 9.76
CA ASP A 35 -0.86 9.34 10.95
C ASP A 35 -0.27 10.77 10.95
N GLY A 36 -1.10 11.78 10.63
CA GLY A 36 -0.71 13.20 10.60
C GLY A 36 0.01 13.66 9.33
N HIS A 37 0.23 12.78 8.35
CA HIS A 37 0.92 13.10 7.10
C HIS A 37 -0.01 12.98 5.89
N ILE A 38 0.01 13.97 4.99
CA ILE A 38 -0.83 13.95 3.79
C ILE A 38 -0.11 13.18 2.67
N PHE A 39 -0.81 12.19 2.09
CA PHE A 39 -0.32 11.39 0.97
C PHE A 39 -1.23 11.56 -0.25
N ARG A 40 -0.65 11.88 -1.41
CA ARG A 40 -1.39 11.80 -2.67
C ARG A 40 -1.45 10.35 -3.12
N MET A 41 -2.64 9.78 -3.19
CA MET A 41 -2.86 8.37 -3.49
C MET A 41 -3.88 8.20 -4.61
N GLU A 42 -3.71 7.14 -5.40
CA GLU A 42 -4.70 6.72 -6.40
C GLU A 42 -5.82 5.93 -5.73
N VAL A 43 -7.06 6.20 -6.11
CA VAL A 43 -8.22 5.43 -5.65
C VAL A 43 -8.33 4.18 -6.52
N ASP A 44 -7.95 3.04 -5.93
CA ASP A 44 -8.11 1.73 -6.54
C ASP A 44 -9.23 0.96 -5.84
N THR A 45 -10.40 0.88 -6.47
CA THR A 45 -11.56 0.13 -5.95
C THR A 45 -11.40 -1.39 -6.15
N GLY A 46 -10.42 -1.83 -6.93
CA GLY A 46 -10.15 -3.23 -7.22
C GLY A 46 -9.21 -3.90 -6.20
N SER A 47 -8.63 -3.13 -5.28
CA SER A 47 -7.72 -3.65 -4.25
C SER A 47 -8.41 -3.81 -2.90
N ALA A 48 -8.15 -4.94 -2.23
CA ALA A 48 -8.60 -5.17 -0.85
C ALA A 48 -7.73 -4.48 0.20
N VAL A 49 -6.53 -4.02 -0.18
CA VAL A 49 -5.56 -3.39 0.73
C VAL A 49 -4.95 -2.13 0.13
N THR A 50 -4.44 -1.26 0.99
CA THR A 50 -3.62 -0.12 0.58
C THR A 50 -2.16 -0.54 0.45
N LEU A 51 -1.53 -0.22 -0.68
CA LEU A 51 -0.12 -0.45 -0.95
C LEU A 51 0.63 0.88 -0.99
N MET A 52 1.78 0.94 -0.34
CA MET A 52 2.71 2.06 -0.48
C MET A 52 4.13 1.55 -0.70
N SER A 53 4.92 2.34 -1.43
CA SER A 53 6.34 2.04 -1.59
C SER A 53 7.07 2.22 -0.25
N GLU A 54 8.06 1.37 0.01
CA GLU A 54 8.91 1.51 1.20
C GLU A 54 9.62 2.88 1.22
N ILE A 55 10.00 3.39 0.05
CA ILE A 55 10.66 4.68 -0.11
C ILE A 55 9.76 5.82 0.38
N ASP A 56 8.48 5.83 0.01
CA ASP A 56 7.56 6.91 0.40
C ASP A 56 7.27 6.87 1.90
N ILE A 57 7.16 5.68 2.46
CA ILE A 57 7.01 5.48 3.91
C ILE A 57 8.25 5.99 4.64
N ARG A 58 9.45 5.56 4.24
CA ARG A 58 10.70 5.98 4.88
C ARG A 58 10.94 7.48 4.78
N LYS A 59 10.57 8.10 3.66
CA LYS A 59 10.67 9.56 3.49
C LYS A 59 9.77 10.35 4.44
N ARG A 60 8.56 9.85 4.72
CA ARG A 60 7.57 10.58 5.53
C ARG A 60 7.58 10.20 7.00
N PHE A 61 7.74 8.93 7.29
CA PHE A 61 7.68 8.40 8.65
C PHE A 61 9.06 8.05 9.25
N GLY A 62 10.12 8.03 8.44
CA GLY A 62 11.45 7.61 8.88
C GLY A 62 11.57 6.09 9.03
N ASN A 63 12.47 5.64 9.89
CA ASN A 63 12.62 4.22 10.23
C ASN A 63 11.54 3.79 11.24
N VAL A 64 10.34 3.54 10.74
CA VAL A 64 9.23 3.03 11.55
C VAL A 64 9.25 1.50 11.60
N PRO A 65 9.07 0.89 12.78
CA PRO A 65 8.92 -0.55 12.88
C PRO A 65 7.65 -1.01 12.14
N LEU A 66 7.79 -2.06 11.34
CA LEU A 66 6.69 -2.69 10.62
C LEU A 66 6.32 -4.00 11.31
N ASP A 67 5.03 -4.28 11.35
CA ASP A 67 4.53 -5.59 11.74
C ASP A 67 4.87 -6.61 10.64
N PRO A 68 5.13 -7.88 10.98
CA PRO A 68 5.36 -8.92 9.99
C PRO A 68 4.21 -8.99 8.98
N ALA A 69 4.56 -9.06 7.71
CA ALA A 69 3.60 -9.31 6.66
C ALA A 69 2.93 -10.67 6.85
N LYS A 70 1.60 -10.68 6.83
CA LYS A 70 0.80 -11.93 6.87
C LYS A 70 0.28 -12.32 5.49
N SER A 71 0.55 -11.49 4.49
CA SER A 71 0.09 -11.62 3.11
C SER A 71 1.21 -11.35 2.14
N VAL A 72 1.06 -11.87 0.94
CA VAL A 72 1.91 -11.67 -0.21
C VAL A 72 1.06 -11.03 -1.29
N LEU A 73 1.62 -10.16 -2.09
CA LEU A 73 0.92 -9.53 -3.20
C LEU A 73 1.34 -10.24 -4.48
N LYS A 74 0.44 -10.32 -5.47
CA LYS A 74 0.73 -10.86 -6.79
C LYS A 74 0.19 -9.92 -7.84
N THR A 75 1.00 -9.54 -8.81
CA THR A 75 0.50 -8.73 -9.93
C THR A 75 -0.41 -9.57 -10.82
N TYR A 76 -1.21 -8.91 -11.64
CA TYR A 76 -2.01 -9.62 -12.65
C TYR A 76 -1.16 -10.45 -13.64
N SER A 77 0.07 -10.03 -13.93
CA SER A 77 1.03 -10.80 -14.75
C SER A 77 1.59 -12.03 -14.02
N GLY A 78 1.26 -12.20 -12.74
CA GLY A 78 1.64 -13.35 -11.94
C GLY A 78 2.90 -13.17 -11.10
N GLU A 79 3.53 -12.00 -11.17
CA GLU A 79 4.74 -11.68 -10.40
C GLU A 79 4.41 -11.53 -8.92
N ILE A 80 5.23 -12.14 -8.06
CA ILE A 80 5.07 -12.09 -6.62
C ILE A 80 5.81 -10.88 -6.03
N ILE A 81 5.09 -10.15 -5.19
CA ILE A 81 5.49 -8.96 -4.45
C ILE A 81 5.23 -9.31 -2.97
N LYS A 82 6.15 -9.99 -2.25
CA LYS A 82 5.96 -10.16 -0.78
C LYS A 82 6.17 -8.83 -0.13
N GLN A 83 5.96 -8.76 1.16
CA GLN A 83 5.88 -7.51 1.86
C GLN A 83 7.08 -7.27 2.80
N VAL A 84 7.68 -6.06 2.83
CA VAL A 84 8.61 -5.61 3.89
C VAL A 84 7.91 -5.63 5.25
N GLY A 85 6.60 -5.40 5.27
CA GLY A 85 5.79 -5.49 6.46
C GLY A 85 4.47 -4.76 6.32
N THR A 86 3.76 -4.67 7.42
CA THR A 86 2.51 -3.93 7.52
C THR A 86 2.54 -2.89 8.62
N LYS A 87 1.69 -1.87 8.51
CA LYS A 87 1.50 -0.90 9.58
C LYS A 87 0.03 -0.58 9.73
N VAL A 88 -0.45 -0.64 10.96
CA VAL A 88 -1.76 -0.09 11.32
C VAL A 88 -1.62 1.43 11.46
N VAL A 89 -2.40 2.16 10.66
CA VAL A 89 -2.40 3.63 10.63
C VAL A 89 -3.79 4.18 10.92
N THR A 90 -3.85 5.42 11.38
CA THR A 90 -5.08 6.20 11.45
C THR A 90 -5.23 7.03 10.19
N VAL A 91 -6.33 6.80 9.46
CA VAL A 91 -6.67 7.60 8.27
C VAL A 91 -7.82 8.56 8.60
N LYS A 92 -7.66 9.81 8.17
CA LYS A 92 -8.71 10.83 8.12
C LYS A 92 -8.91 11.29 6.68
N TYR A 93 -10.18 11.39 6.29
CA TYR A 93 -10.61 11.98 5.02
C TYR A 93 -11.11 13.40 5.31
N ASN A 94 -10.78 14.34 4.43
CA ASN A 94 -11.31 15.70 4.47
C ASN A 94 -12.65 15.79 3.76
#